data_AF-X1SH29-F1
#
_entry.id   AF-X1SH29-F1
#
_cell.length_a   1.000
_cell.length_b   1.000
_cell.length_c   1.000
_cell.angle_alpha   90.00
_cell.angle_beta   90.00
_cell.angle_gamma   90.00
#
_symmetry.space_group_name_H-M   'P 1'
#
loop_
_entity.id
_entity.type
_entity.pdbx_description
1 polymer ?
#
loop_
_entity_poly.entity_id
_entity_poly.type
_entity_poly.pdbx_seq_one_letter_code
_entity_poly.pdbx_strand_id
1 'polypeptide(L)'
;QTVDYEQSIAQYDDLKALIDTVGEPIGVMECICRKGADLIGEPCKKTKLIESCFVFRGGAKSFIEKGLAREISKEEALKLLEKAEEDGLVLQPGNSQKPMNICTCCGCCCGVLSSQKQLPELAQFFATNYYAEVDRELCIGCGICEERCNMDAIDIENDISEVIKTRCIGCGVCVPTCTSEAISLIKKEEERLPPKNTLATYTQIMNKKAELARAAKTPIC
;
A
#
# COMPACT_ATOMS: atom_id res chain seq x y z
N GLN A 1 -12.06 29.71 16.82
CA GLN A 1 -11.81 29.53 15.38
C GLN A 1 -11.20 28.16 15.24
N THR A 2 -11.99 27.25 14.68
CA THR A 2 -11.67 25.84 14.51
C THR A 2 -10.75 25.74 13.30
N VAL A 3 -9.59 25.13 13.45
CA VAL A 3 -8.61 24.96 12.36
C VAL A 3 -9.20 24.00 11.32
N ASP A 4 -9.25 24.45 10.07
CA ASP A 4 -9.79 23.72 8.92
C ASP A 4 -8.98 22.43 8.66
N TYR A 5 -9.69 21.30 8.66
CA TYR A 5 -9.19 19.95 8.36
C TYR A 5 -9.29 19.72 6.84
N GLU A 6 -8.39 20.29 6.05
CA GLU A 6 -8.27 19.96 4.62
C GLU A 6 -6.79 19.83 4.20
N GLN A 7 -6.11 18.87 4.81
CA GLN A 7 -5.04 18.14 4.14
C GLN A 7 -5.37 16.66 4.26
N SER A 8 -6.33 16.24 3.44
CA SER A 8 -6.76 14.86 3.30
C SER A 8 -5.56 14.00 2.88
N ILE A 9 -5.06 13.20 3.82
CA ILE A 9 -4.14 12.11 3.50
C ILE A 9 -5.00 11.08 2.77
N ALA A 10 -5.09 11.22 1.44
CA ALA A 10 -5.94 10.45 0.52
C ALA A 10 -5.71 8.93 0.56
N GLN A 11 -4.88 8.41 1.46
CA GLN A 11 -4.81 6.97 1.74
C GLN A 11 -5.50 6.60 3.06
N TYR A 12 -5.32 7.36 4.13
CA TYR A 12 -5.81 6.95 5.45
C TYR A 12 -7.30 7.23 5.64
N ASP A 13 -7.78 8.39 5.18
CA ASP A 13 -9.23 8.69 5.18
C ASP A 13 -9.99 7.77 4.22
N ASP A 14 -9.37 7.44 3.08
CA ASP A 14 -9.86 6.44 2.13
C ASP A 14 -9.92 5.02 2.75
N LEU A 15 -9.07 4.72 3.75
CA LEU A 15 -9.04 3.43 4.41
C LEU A 15 -10.05 3.27 5.53
N LYS A 16 -10.32 4.32 6.31
CA LYS A 16 -11.49 4.33 7.21
C LYS A 16 -12.76 4.12 6.41
N ALA A 17 -12.91 4.87 5.33
CA ALA A 17 -14.02 4.70 4.39
C ALA A 17 -14.05 3.29 3.77
N LEU A 18 -12.87 2.68 3.50
CA LEU A 18 -12.80 1.32 2.99
C LEU A 18 -13.26 0.30 4.04
N ILE A 19 -12.78 0.35 5.28
CA ILE A 19 -13.22 -0.55 6.35
C ILE A 19 -14.73 -0.39 6.62
N ASP A 20 -15.25 0.83 6.55
CA ASP A 20 -16.67 1.09 6.72
C ASP A 20 -17.53 0.43 5.63
N THR A 21 -17.02 0.36 4.40
CA THR A 21 -17.76 -0.11 3.22
C THR A 21 -17.40 -1.52 2.75
N VAL A 22 -16.30 -2.12 3.24
CA VAL A 22 -15.79 -3.42 2.77
C VAL A 22 -16.69 -4.60 3.15
N GLY A 23 -17.46 -4.45 4.23
CA GLY A 23 -18.46 -5.42 4.70
C GLY A 23 -17.87 -6.57 5.52
N GLU A 24 -18.76 -7.22 6.29
CA GLU A 24 -18.43 -8.25 7.28
C GLU A 24 -18.57 -9.69 6.73
N PRO A 25 -17.98 -10.70 7.41
CA PRO A 25 -17.08 -10.58 8.57
C PRO A 25 -15.72 -9.99 8.21
N ILE A 26 -15.03 -9.45 9.21
CA ILE A 26 -13.64 -8.98 9.11
C ILE A 26 -12.76 -9.96 9.86
N GLY A 27 -11.72 -10.47 9.19
CA GLY A 27 -10.70 -11.29 9.81
C GLY A 27 -9.34 -10.67 9.67
N VAL A 28 -8.44 -10.97 10.61
CA VAL A 28 -7.03 -10.67 10.48
C VAL A 28 -6.20 -11.95 10.58
N MET A 29 -5.22 -12.05 9.69
CA MET A 29 -4.26 -13.13 9.63
C MET A 29 -2.87 -12.60 10.02
N GLU A 30 -2.04 -13.50 10.50
CA GLU A 30 -0.61 -13.23 10.63
C GLU A 30 0.04 -13.02 9.26
N CYS A 31 0.96 -12.07 9.18
CA CYS A 31 1.68 -11.75 7.95
C CYS A 31 2.60 -12.90 7.55
N ILE A 32 2.24 -13.62 6.49
CA ILE A 32 3.03 -14.74 5.97
C ILE A 32 4.47 -14.34 5.62
N CYS A 33 4.67 -13.14 5.07
CA CYS A 33 6.00 -12.64 4.71
C CYS A 33 6.87 -12.42 5.95
N ARG A 34 6.29 -11.84 7.01
CA ARG A 34 7.01 -11.60 8.26
C ARG A 34 7.32 -12.89 9.01
N LYS A 35 6.36 -13.81 9.07
CA LYS A 35 6.60 -15.16 9.62
C LYS A 35 7.68 -15.88 8.86
N GLY A 36 7.64 -15.83 7.53
CA GLY A 36 8.65 -16.44 6.68
C GLY A 36 10.04 -15.88 6.96
N ALA A 37 10.16 -14.56 7.07
CA ALA A 37 11.43 -13.89 7.36
C ALA A 37 11.96 -14.22 8.77
N ASP A 38 11.09 -14.28 9.77
CA ASP A 38 11.44 -14.70 11.14
C ASP A 38 11.96 -16.14 11.18
N LEU A 39 11.30 -17.07 10.46
CA LEU A 39 11.70 -18.49 10.39
C LEU A 39 13.09 -18.73 9.79
N ILE A 40 13.58 -17.80 8.96
CA ILE A 40 14.93 -17.88 8.35
C ILE A 40 15.98 -17.05 9.11
N GLY A 41 15.63 -16.50 10.28
CA GLY A 41 16.54 -15.70 11.11
C GLY A 41 16.68 -14.24 10.67
N GLU A 42 15.80 -13.75 9.80
CA GLU A 42 15.79 -12.37 9.31
C GLU A 42 14.47 -11.66 9.68
N PRO A 43 14.19 -11.45 10.98
CA PRO A 43 12.92 -10.86 11.40
C PRO A 43 12.71 -9.45 10.84
N CYS A 44 11.43 -9.07 10.72
CA CYS A 44 11.04 -7.73 10.30
C CYS A 44 11.67 -6.66 11.18
N LYS A 45 12.38 -5.73 10.54
CA LYS A 45 13.09 -4.62 11.21
C LYS A 45 12.20 -3.40 11.42
N LYS A 46 11.02 -3.35 10.77
CA LYS A 46 10.14 -2.17 10.76
C LYS A 46 9.08 -2.19 11.87
N THR A 47 8.56 -3.36 12.22
CA THR A 47 7.39 -3.48 13.11
C THR A 47 7.26 -4.87 13.74
N LYS A 48 6.65 -4.92 14.92
CA LYS A 48 6.26 -6.15 15.64
C LYS A 48 4.80 -6.57 15.38
N LEU A 49 4.03 -5.79 14.63
CA LEU A 49 2.59 -6.02 14.37
C LEU A 49 2.33 -7.26 13.49
N ILE A 50 2.34 -8.48 14.03
CA ILE A 50 2.27 -9.68 13.17
C ILE A 50 0.94 -9.81 12.43
N GLU A 51 -0.15 -9.37 13.05
CA GLU A 51 -1.49 -9.28 12.46
C GLU A 51 -1.54 -8.09 11.48
N SER A 52 -1.23 -8.33 10.22
CA SER A 52 -1.11 -7.30 9.16
C SER A 52 -1.85 -7.66 7.87
N CYS A 53 -2.55 -8.80 7.82
CA CYS A 53 -3.25 -9.28 6.63
C CYS A 53 -4.75 -9.35 6.92
N PHE A 54 -5.46 -8.29 6.57
CA PHE A 54 -6.90 -8.20 6.71
C PHE A 54 -7.58 -8.96 5.58
N VAL A 55 -8.64 -9.70 5.92
CA VAL A 55 -9.48 -10.44 4.99
C VAL A 55 -10.93 -10.06 5.26
N PHE A 56 -11.77 -10.08 4.22
CA PHE A 56 -13.14 -9.58 4.31
C PHE A 56 -14.17 -10.55 3.71
N ARG A 57 -15.41 -10.43 4.16
CA ARG A 57 -16.61 -11.10 3.59
C ARG A 57 -16.43 -12.62 3.51
N GLY A 58 -16.78 -13.23 2.38
CA GLY A 58 -16.60 -14.68 2.17
C GLY A 58 -15.14 -15.15 2.28
N GLY A 59 -14.17 -14.27 2.04
CA GLY A 59 -12.76 -14.55 2.25
C GLY A 59 -12.45 -14.69 3.73
N ALA A 60 -12.84 -13.69 4.53
CA ALA A 60 -12.74 -13.76 5.99
C ALA A 60 -13.40 -15.00 6.55
N LYS A 61 -14.66 -15.28 6.18
CA LYS A 61 -15.38 -16.47 6.62
C LYS A 61 -14.58 -17.74 6.36
N SER A 62 -14.05 -17.93 5.16
CA SER A 62 -13.28 -19.13 4.82
C SER A 62 -11.97 -19.26 5.60
N PHE A 63 -11.27 -18.15 5.87
CA PHE A 63 -10.03 -18.20 6.64
C PHE A 63 -10.28 -18.40 8.14
N ILE A 64 -11.35 -17.80 8.68
CA ILE A 64 -11.78 -17.98 10.08
C ILE A 64 -12.19 -19.44 10.32
N GLU A 65 -13.02 -20.03 9.46
CA GLU A 65 -13.46 -21.43 9.56
C GLU A 65 -12.29 -22.43 9.52
N LYS A 66 -11.19 -22.07 8.85
CA LYS A 66 -9.97 -22.89 8.77
C LYS A 66 -8.99 -22.63 9.92
N GLY A 67 -9.30 -21.72 10.85
CA GLY A 67 -8.39 -21.32 11.93
C GLY A 67 -7.15 -20.56 11.43
N LEU A 68 -7.22 -19.97 10.24
CA LEU A 68 -6.11 -19.21 9.63
C LEU A 68 -6.22 -17.71 9.87
N ALA A 69 -7.41 -17.22 10.22
CA ALA A 69 -7.68 -15.84 10.60
C ALA A 69 -8.46 -15.81 11.92
N ARG A 70 -8.28 -14.74 12.68
CA ARG A 70 -9.11 -14.39 13.83
C ARG A 70 -10.14 -13.36 13.40
N GLU A 71 -11.40 -13.55 13.78
CA GLU A 71 -12.45 -12.55 13.57
C GLU A 71 -12.22 -11.33 14.45
N ILE A 72 -12.40 -10.13 13.91
CA ILE A 72 -12.18 -8.85 14.61
C ILE A 72 -13.33 -7.88 14.32
N SER A 73 -13.54 -6.93 15.24
CA SER A 73 -14.49 -5.85 15.01
C SER A 73 -13.93 -4.78 14.06
N LYS A 74 -14.80 -3.89 13.58
CA LYS A 74 -14.37 -2.70 12.81
C LYS A 74 -13.43 -1.82 13.62
N GLU A 75 -13.75 -1.58 14.90
CA GLU A 75 -12.93 -0.75 15.79
C GLU A 75 -11.54 -1.35 15.99
N GLU A 76 -11.45 -2.68 16.12
CA GLU A 76 -10.16 -3.37 16.20
C GLU A 76 -9.40 -3.27 14.87
N ALA A 77 -10.08 -3.43 13.73
CA ALA A 77 -9.45 -3.26 12.43
C ALA A 77 -8.84 -1.86 12.25
N LEU A 78 -9.57 -0.82 12.65
CA LEU A 78 -9.09 0.56 12.62
C LEU A 78 -7.86 0.77 13.52
N LYS A 79 -7.85 0.23 14.74
CA LYS A 79 -6.68 0.29 15.64
C LYS A 79 -5.44 -0.38 15.04
N LEU A 80 -5.62 -1.51 14.36
CA LEU A 80 -4.52 -2.20 13.68
C LEU A 80 -3.98 -1.38 12.50
N LEU A 81 -4.85 -0.68 11.77
CA LEU A 81 -4.46 0.22 10.69
C LEU A 81 -3.76 1.49 11.21
N GLU A 82 -4.22 2.06 12.32
CA GLU A 82 -3.53 3.16 13.03
C GLU A 82 -2.11 2.74 13.41
N LYS A 83 -1.96 1.57 14.04
CA LYS A 83 -0.64 1.04 14.38
C LYS A 83 0.24 0.82 13.16
N ALA A 84 -0.33 0.32 12.07
CA ALA A 84 0.38 0.14 10.81
C ALA A 84 0.86 1.47 10.21
N GLU A 85 0.04 2.52 10.29
CA GLU A 85 0.41 3.86 9.87
C GLU A 85 1.53 4.42 10.73
N GLU A 86 1.43 4.34 12.06
CA GLU A 86 2.48 4.77 12.99
C GLU A 86 3.84 4.15 12.64
N ASP A 87 3.84 2.83 12.41
CA ASP A 87 5.02 2.04 12.04
C ASP A 87 5.51 2.31 10.61
N GLY A 88 4.81 3.13 9.83
CA GLY A 88 5.18 3.51 8.46
C GLY A 88 5.01 2.36 7.47
N LEU A 89 3.95 1.55 7.64
CA LEU A 89 3.63 0.46 6.74
C LEU A 89 2.83 0.95 5.53
N VAL A 90 3.17 0.41 4.37
CA VAL A 90 2.47 0.65 3.10
C VAL A 90 1.21 -0.21 3.06
N LEU A 91 0.08 0.45 2.82
CA LEU A 91 -1.19 -0.21 2.65
C LEU A 91 -1.33 -0.74 1.21
N GLN A 92 -1.66 -2.01 1.10
CA GLN A 92 -1.77 -2.72 -0.18
C GLN A 92 -3.11 -3.45 -0.26
N PRO A 93 -4.20 -2.77 -0.68
CA PRO A 93 -5.44 -3.44 -1.01
C PRO A 93 -5.26 -4.35 -2.23
N GLY A 94 -6.02 -5.44 -2.28
CA GLY A 94 -6.17 -6.20 -3.52
C GLY A 94 -6.65 -5.29 -4.67
N ASN A 95 -6.27 -5.61 -5.91
CA ASN A 95 -6.54 -4.79 -7.09
C ASN A 95 -8.03 -4.81 -7.51
N SER A 96 -8.89 -4.20 -6.70
CA SER A 96 -10.36 -4.15 -6.85
C SER A 96 -10.90 -3.00 -6.00
N GLN A 97 -11.94 -2.31 -6.47
CA GLN A 97 -12.64 -1.28 -5.68
C GLN A 97 -13.31 -1.87 -4.42
N LYS A 98 -13.60 -3.17 -4.43
CA LYS A 98 -14.02 -3.94 -3.25
C LYS A 98 -12.98 -5.04 -3.03
N PRO A 99 -11.86 -4.75 -2.36
CA PRO A 99 -10.81 -5.73 -2.15
C PRO A 99 -11.30 -6.85 -1.23
N MET A 100 -10.77 -8.07 -1.44
CA MET A 100 -11.02 -9.21 -0.54
C MET A 100 -10.04 -9.26 0.62
N ASN A 101 -8.93 -8.56 0.49
CA ASN A 101 -7.88 -8.45 1.47
C ASN A 101 -7.17 -7.09 1.39
N ILE A 102 -6.59 -6.68 2.52
CA ILE A 102 -5.66 -5.56 2.61
C ILE A 102 -4.45 -6.06 3.39
N CYS A 103 -3.26 -5.81 2.87
CA CYS A 103 -2.02 -6.06 3.60
C CYS A 103 -1.40 -4.73 4.06
N THR A 104 -0.83 -4.72 5.26
CA THR A 104 0.07 -3.65 5.72
C THR A 104 1.52 -4.13 5.64
N CYS A 105 2.24 -3.60 4.66
CA CYS A 105 3.53 -4.12 4.21
C CYS A 105 4.68 -3.16 4.53
N CYS A 106 5.89 -3.70 4.65
CA CYS A 106 7.12 -2.91 4.74
C CYS A 106 8.14 -3.39 3.72
N GLY A 107 9.10 -2.52 3.37
CA GLY A 107 10.16 -2.81 2.41
C GLY A 107 11.19 -3.83 2.89
N CYS A 108 11.22 -4.17 4.19
CA CYS A 108 12.26 -5.05 4.75
C CYS A 108 11.99 -6.54 4.57
N CYS A 109 10.73 -6.99 4.61
CA CYS A 109 10.41 -8.42 4.54
C CYS A 109 9.20 -8.76 3.64
N CYS A 110 8.43 -7.77 3.17
CA CYS A 110 7.31 -8.06 2.27
C CYS A 110 7.84 -8.59 0.94
N GLY A 111 7.40 -9.78 0.54
CA GLY A 111 7.85 -10.39 -0.73
C GLY A 111 7.55 -9.54 -1.97
N VAL A 112 6.48 -8.74 -1.94
CA VAL A 112 6.14 -7.83 -3.05
C VAL A 112 7.05 -6.60 -3.02
N LEU A 113 7.05 -5.85 -1.91
CA LEU A 113 7.78 -4.58 -1.84
C LEU A 113 9.30 -4.78 -1.93
N SER A 114 9.85 -5.75 -1.21
CA SER A 114 11.30 -6.03 -1.25
C SER A 114 11.77 -6.45 -2.65
N SER A 115 10.98 -7.24 -3.38
CA SER A 115 11.30 -7.64 -4.76
C SER A 115 11.19 -6.46 -5.73
N GLN A 116 10.10 -5.68 -5.65
CA GLN A 116 9.89 -4.54 -6.55
C GLN A 116 10.90 -3.42 -6.31
N LYS A 117 11.36 -3.25 -5.07
CA LYS A 117 12.39 -2.28 -4.67
C LYS A 117 13.70 -2.41 -5.47
N GLN A 118 14.01 -3.62 -5.95
CA GLN A 118 15.20 -3.93 -6.76
C GLN A 118 15.08 -3.51 -8.23
N LEU A 119 13.88 -3.17 -8.70
CA LEU A 119 13.67 -2.80 -10.09
C LEU A 119 14.05 -1.33 -10.34
N PRO A 120 14.68 -1.02 -11.49
CA PRO A 120 14.76 0.35 -11.96
C PRO A 120 13.35 0.82 -12.32
N GLU A 121 13.06 2.10 -12.05
CA GLU A 121 11.76 2.72 -12.34
C GLU A 121 10.54 1.93 -11.84
N LEU A 122 10.62 1.42 -10.61
CA LEU A 122 9.60 0.52 -10.05
C LEU A 122 8.17 1.10 -10.02
N ALA A 123 8.01 2.42 -10.04
CA ALA A 123 6.69 3.07 -9.93
C ALA A 123 5.75 2.65 -11.08
N GLN A 124 6.29 2.28 -12.25
CA GLN A 124 5.49 1.82 -13.37
C GLN A 124 4.71 0.52 -13.11
N PHE A 125 5.16 -0.29 -12.14
CA PHE A 125 4.51 -1.54 -11.76
C PHE A 125 3.39 -1.34 -10.73
N PHE A 126 3.21 -0.12 -10.24
CA PHE A 126 2.18 0.23 -9.27
C PHE A 126 1.11 1.12 -9.92
N ALA A 127 -0.13 0.63 -9.91
CA ALA A 127 -1.29 1.38 -10.40
C ALA A 127 -1.81 2.36 -9.34
N THR A 128 -0.99 3.35 -8.97
CA THR A 128 -1.38 4.42 -8.04
C THR A 128 -1.71 5.71 -8.77
N ASN A 129 -2.66 6.46 -8.22
CA ASN A 129 -3.13 7.74 -8.79
C ASN A 129 -2.44 8.96 -8.19
N TYR A 130 -1.43 8.74 -7.34
CA TYR A 130 -0.72 9.78 -6.62
C TYR A 130 0.79 9.59 -6.69
N TYR A 131 1.53 10.67 -6.50
CA TYR A 131 2.95 10.67 -6.17
C TYR A 131 3.21 11.69 -5.06
N ALA A 132 4.29 11.53 -4.31
CA ALA A 132 4.69 12.52 -3.30
C ALA A 132 5.48 13.66 -3.94
N GLU A 133 5.30 14.89 -3.46
CA GLU A 133 6.08 16.05 -3.87
C GLU A 133 6.51 16.84 -2.63
N VAL A 134 7.73 17.38 -2.66
CA VAL A 134 8.30 18.19 -1.57
C VAL A 134 8.31 19.65 -1.97
N ASP A 135 7.76 20.50 -1.12
CA ASP A 135 7.93 21.95 -1.15
C ASP A 135 9.32 22.30 -0.59
N ARG A 136 10.18 22.84 -1.45
CA ARG A 136 11.56 23.20 -1.10
C ARG A 136 11.63 24.37 -0.12
N GLU A 137 10.65 25.27 -0.10
CA GLU A 137 10.65 26.45 0.76
C GLU A 137 10.31 26.08 2.21
N LEU A 138 9.51 25.03 2.40
CA LEU A 138 9.11 24.52 3.72
C LEU A 138 10.02 23.40 4.23
N CYS A 139 10.79 22.76 3.36
CA CYS A 139 11.64 21.64 3.74
C CYS A 139 12.79 22.09 4.64
N ILE A 140 12.96 21.41 5.77
CA ILE A 140 14.04 21.67 6.74
C ILE A 140 15.16 20.62 6.71
N GLY A 141 15.15 19.71 5.73
CA GLY A 141 16.23 18.73 5.56
C GLY A 141 16.35 17.66 6.66
N CYS A 142 15.30 17.38 7.43
CA CYS A 142 15.41 16.50 8.61
C CYS A 142 15.60 15.01 8.28
N GLY A 143 15.36 14.57 7.04
CA GLY A 143 15.56 13.20 6.57
C GLY A 143 14.57 12.14 7.07
N ILE A 144 13.60 12.50 7.92
CA ILE A 144 12.61 11.54 8.45
C ILE A 144 11.81 10.85 7.32
N CYS A 145 11.46 11.60 6.27
CA CYS A 145 10.72 11.07 5.12
C CYS A 145 11.53 10.04 4.32
N GLU A 146 12.85 10.23 4.21
CA GLU A 146 13.78 9.28 3.57
C GLU A 146 13.79 7.95 4.32
N GLU A 147 14.05 7.97 5.63
CA GLU A 147 14.06 6.75 6.48
C GLU A 147 12.70 6.03 6.49
N ARG A 148 11.62 6.78 6.29
CA ARG A 148 10.26 6.24 6.28
C ARG A 148 9.89 5.61 4.94
N CYS A 149 10.57 5.97 3.85
CA CYS A 149 10.24 5.50 2.52
C CYS A 149 10.61 4.02 2.34
N ASN A 150 9.60 3.16 2.14
CA ASN A 150 9.82 1.72 1.95
C ASN A 150 10.42 1.38 0.57
N MET A 151 10.45 2.33 -0.37
CA MET A 151 10.84 2.12 -1.77
C MET A 151 12.09 2.89 -2.19
N ASP A 152 12.79 3.57 -1.26
CA ASP A 152 13.92 4.47 -1.54
C ASP A 152 13.57 5.48 -2.64
N ALA A 153 12.42 6.15 -2.48
CA ALA A 153 11.91 7.12 -3.45
C ALA A 153 12.16 8.57 -3.03
N ILE A 154 12.90 8.78 -1.94
CA ILE A 154 13.24 10.09 -1.40
C ILE A 154 14.74 10.08 -1.19
N ASP A 155 15.41 11.14 -1.64
CA ASP A 155 16.83 11.41 -1.45
C ASP A 155 16.97 12.80 -0.80
N ILE A 156 18.14 13.12 -0.25
CA ILE A 156 18.43 14.42 0.34
C ILE A 156 19.60 15.06 -0.41
N GLU A 157 19.30 16.12 -1.15
CA GLU A 157 20.29 16.92 -1.87
C GLU A 157 20.32 18.34 -1.32
N ASN A 158 21.51 18.81 -0.91
CA ASN A 158 21.72 20.16 -0.36
C ASN A 158 20.76 20.49 0.80
N ASP A 159 20.63 19.55 1.75
CA ASP A 159 19.73 19.65 2.91
C ASP A 159 18.24 19.80 2.55
N ILE A 160 17.84 19.41 1.33
CA ILE A 160 16.45 19.40 0.89
C ILE A 160 16.08 17.99 0.42
N SER A 161 14.95 17.48 0.91
CA SER A 161 14.41 16.20 0.44
C SER A 161 13.85 16.34 -0.97
N GLU A 162 14.19 15.40 -1.86
CA GLU A 162 13.68 15.33 -3.23
C GLU A 162 13.06 13.96 -3.51
N VAL A 163 11.94 13.95 -4.25
CA VAL A 163 11.23 12.70 -4.58
C VAL A 163 11.65 12.18 -5.95
N ILE A 164 12.19 10.98 -5.98
CA ILE A 164 12.49 10.24 -7.21
C ILE A 164 11.17 9.67 -7.76
N LYS A 165 10.52 10.41 -8.68
CA LYS A 165 9.18 10.08 -9.22
C LYS A 165 9.09 8.68 -9.84
N THR A 166 10.18 8.18 -10.43
CA THR A 166 10.24 6.83 -11.01
C THR A 166 10.24 5.71 -9.96
N ARG A 167 10.48 6.03 -8.68
CA ARG A 167 10.43 5.10 -7.55
C ARG A 167 9.25 5.32 -6.61
N CYS A 168 8.64 6.51 -6.65
CA CYS A 168 7.54 6.86 -5.78
C CYS A 168 6.25 6.10 -6.16
N ILE A 169 5.82 5.19 -5.29
CA ILE A 169 4.56 4.46 -5.44
C ILE A 169 3.35 5.26 -4.93
N GLY A 170 3.53 6.48 -4.43
CA GLY A 170 2.42 7.31 -3.93
C GLY A 170 1.72 6.75 -2.69
N CYS A 171 2.46 6.03 -1.83
CA CYS A 171 1.93 5.39 -0.61
C CYS A 171 1.67 6.34 0.56
N GLY A 172 2.05 7.62 0.47
CA GLY A 172 1.73 8.62 1.50
C GLY A 172 2.39 8.44 2.86
N VAL A 173 3.12 7.35 3.13
CA VAL A 173 3.67 7.07 4.47
C VAL A 173 4.60 8.16 5.00
N CYS A 174 5.19 8.97 4.12
CA CYS A 174 6.06 10.11 4.47
C CYS A 174 5.31 11.36 4.92
N VAL A 175 4.04 11.55 4.52
CA VAL A 175 3.25 12.76 4.77
C VAL A 175 3.00 13.01 6.26
N PRO A 176 2.47 12.05 7.04
CA PRO A 176 2.18 12.28 8.46
C PRO A 176 3.41 12.63 9.32
N THR A 177 4.62 12.34 8.85
CA THR A 177 5.86 12.55 9.60
C THR A 177 6.60 13.83 9.26
N CYS A 178 6.15 14.58 8.25
CA CYS A 178 6.77 15.83 7.88
C CYS A 178 6.30 16.94 8.83
N THR A 179 7.11 17.25 9.84
CA THR A 179 6.77 18.26 10.85
C THR A 179 6.74 19.69 10.31
N SER A 180 7.37 19.95 9.16
CA SER A 180 7.31 21.23 8.47
C SER A 180 6.24 21.27 7.38
N GLU A 181 5.43 20.22 7.26
CA GLU A 181 4.33 20.11 6.28
C GLU A 181 4.80 20.26 4.82
N ALA A 182 6.09 20.09 4.58
CA ALA A 182 6.72 20.26 3.28
C ALA A 182 6.44 19.14 2.27
N ILE A 183 5.69 18.08 2.62
CA ILE A 183 5.45 16.96 1.70
C ILE A 183 3.96 16.68 1.55
N SER A 184 3.52 16.53 0.31
CA SER A 184 2.11 16.29 -0.02
C SER A 184 1.96 15.23 -1.11
N LEU A 185 0.76 14.66 -1.24
CA LEU A 185 0.41 13.77 -2.34
C LEU A 185 -0.25 14.55 -3.47
N ILE A 186 0.31 14.44 -4.67
CA ILE A 186 -0.19 15.08 -5.87
C ILE A 186 -0.88 14.04 -6.74
N LYS A 187 -2.10 14.35 -7.19
CA LYS A 187 -2.88 13.49 -8.08
C LYS A 187 -2.27 13.49 -9.48
N LYS A 188 -2.12 12.31 -10.07
CA LYS A 188 -1.69 12.14 -11.48
C LYS A 188 -2.80 12.60 -12.42
N GLU A 189 -2.41 13.09 -13.59
CA GLU A 189 -3.36 13.50 -14.65
C GLU A 189 -4.26 12.34 -15.10
N GLU A 190 -3.66 11.16 -15.30
CA GLU A 190 -4.39 9.94 -15.64
C GLU A 190 -4.79 9.16 -14.39
N GLU A 191 -6.09 9.10 -14.12
CA GLU A 191 -6.65 8.29 -13.05
C GLU A 191 -6.91 6.85 -13.53
N ARG A 192 -6.34 5.89 -12.81
CA ARG A 192 -6.56 4.46 -13.00
C ARG A 192 -7.47 3.95 -11.90
N LEU A 193 -8.66 3.50 -12.28
CA LEU A 193 -9.57 2.84 -11.36
C LEU A 193 -9.36 1.33 -11.42
N PRO A 194 -9.22 0.65 -10.27
CA PRO A 194 -9.19 -0.80 -10.26
C PRO A 194 -10.55 -1.36 -10.70
N PRO A 195 -10.61 -2.64 -11.10
CA PRO A 195 -11.87 -3.29 -11.47
C PRO A 195 -12.87 -3.24 -10.31
N LYS A 196 -14.16 -3.26 -10.62
CA LYS A 196 -15.23 -3.13 -9.60
C LYS A 196 -15.18 -4.19 -8.49
N ASN A 197 -14.75 -5.41 -8.84
CA ASN A 197 -14.68 -6.54 -7.93
C ASN A 197 -13.65 -7.56 -8.41
N THR A 198 -13.38 -8.56 -7.57
CA THR A 198 -12.44 -9.66 -7.86
C THR A 198 -12.81 -10.44 -9.12
N LEU A 199 -14.09 -10.68 -9.40
CA LEU A 199 -14.53 -11.38 -10.62
C LEU A 199 -14.17 -10.57 -11.87
N ALA A 200 -14.45 -9.26 -11.86
CA ALA A 200 -14.07 -8.37 -12.95
C ALA A 200 -12.55 -8.35 -13.19
N THR A 201 -11.77 -8.40 -12.11
CA THR A 201 -10.30 -8.48 -12.17
C THR A 201 -9.84 -9.74 -12.89
N TYR A 202 -10.36 -10.91 -12.49
CA TYR A 202 -10.00 -12.17 -13.14
C TYR A 202 -10.47 -12.24 -14.59
N THR A 203 -11.66 -11.72 -14.90
CA THR A 203 -12.16 -11.64 -16.29
C THR A 203 -11.24 -10.80 -17.17
N GLN A 204 -10.78 -9.64 -16.69
CA GLN A 204 -9.82 -8.82 -17.42
C GLN A 204 -8.49 -9.55 -17.65
N ILE A 205 -7.95 -10.22 -16.62
CA ILE A 205 -6.71 -11.01 -16.73
C ILE A 205 -6.87 -12.12 -17.79
N MET A 206 -7.97 -12.88 -17.75
CA MET A 206 -8.23 -13.97 -18.70
C MET A 206 -8.37 -13.44 -20.12
N ASN A 207 -9.09 -12.34 -20.32
CA ASN A 207 -9.25 -11.70 -21.63
C ASN A 207 -7.91 -11.22 -22.18
N LYS A 208 -7.08 -10.57 -21.36
CA LYS A 208 -5.76 -10.09 -21.80
C LYS A 208 -4.82 -11.25 -22.12
N LYS A 209 -4.84 -12.33 -21.32
CA LYS A 209 -4.08 -13.55 -21.63
C LYS A 209 -4.52 -14.17 -22.95
N ALA A 210 -5.83 -14.23 -23.22
CA ALA A 210 -6.36 -14.74 -24.48
C ALA A 210 -5.98 -13.87 -25.67
N GLU A 211 -5.99 -12.53 -25.52
CA GLU A 211 -5.53 -11.57 -26.53
C GLU A 211 -4.05 -11.79 -26.86
N LEU A 212 -3.18 -11.85 -25.86
CA LEU A 212 -1.74 -12.09 -26.03
C LEU A 212 -1.48 -13.45 -26.69
N ALA A 213 -2.20 -14.50 -26.28
CA ALA A 213 -2.08 -15.82 -26.87
C ALA A 213 -2.55 -15.87 -28.34
N ARG A 214 -3.52 -15.02 -28.74
CA ARG A 214 -3.92 -14.87 -30.14
C ARG A 214 -2.87 -14.10 -30.93
N ALA A 215 -2.36 -12.99 -30.40
CA ALA A 215 -1.33 -12.18 -31.05
C ALA A 215 -0.05 -12.99 -31.30
N ALA A 216 0.36 -13.83 -30.35
CA ALA A 216 1.52 -14.72 -30.50
C ALA A 216 1.34 -15.84 -31.55
N LYS A 217 0.10 -16.11 -31.98
CA LYS A 217 -0.22 -17.12 -33.02
C LYS A 217 -0.42 -16.51 -34.41
N THR A 218 -0.47 -15.19 -34.53
CA THR A 218 -0.53 -14.52 -35.84
C THR A 218 0.86 -14.60 -36.48
N PRO A 219 1.01 -15.16 -37.70
CA PRO A 219 2.31 -15.16 -38.37
C PRO A 219 2.75 -13.71 -38.59
N ILE A 220 4.01 -13.42 -38.27
CA ILE A 220 4.64 -12.16 -38.72
C ILE A 220 4.76 -12.30 -40.24
N CYS A 221 3.91 -11.58 -40.96
CA CYS A 221 3.92 -11.51 -42.43
C CYS A 221 5.02 -10.54 -42.88
#